data_AF-A0A915LLX8-F1
#
_entry.id   AF-A0A915LLX8-F1
#
_cell.length_a   1.000
_cell.length_b   1.000
_cell.length_c   1.000
_cell.angle_alpha   90.00
_cell.angle_beta   90.00
_cell.angle_gamma   90.00
#
_symmetry.space_group_name_H-M   'P 1'
#
loop_
_entity.id
_entity.type
_entity.pdbx_description
1 polymer ?
#
loop_
_entity_poly.entity_id
_entity_poly.type
_entity_poly.pdbx_seq_one_letter_code
_entity_poly.pdbx_strand_id
1 'polypeptide(L)'
;MANPLKNAKNVLVLITGASRGIGHELALQFGQIFAGTRFQFFLLARSRSGLEDVAEKICKIKLAYFRAFAIEHPNCRVLSYSPGPVDTTMHSEVAEKTYDAGVREVFGKKRHDSNLHRKLLTPTETVQRLIHLLEKNNFENGSRVDYFDK
;
A
#
# COMPACT_ATOMS: atom_id res chain seq x y z
N MET A 1 28.35 -18.13 -4.78
CA MET A 1 27.00 -18.65 -5.08
C MET A 1 26.03 -17.47 -5.15
N ALA A 2 25.12 -17.44 -6.12
CA ALA A 2 24.14 -16.36 -6.22
C ALA A 2 23.18 -16.42 -5.01
N ASN A 3 22.90 -15.28 -4.37
CA ASN A 3 22.01 -15.23 -3.21
C ASN A 3 20.55 -15.47 -3.67
N PRO A 4 19.93 -16.60 -3.31
CA PRO A 4 18.60 -16.95 -3.82
C PRO A 4 17.51 -15.99 -3.35
N LEU A 5 17.68 -15.33 -2.19
CA LEU A 5 16.70 -14.36 -1.68
C LEU A 5 16.74 -13.04 -2.45
N LYS A 6 17.93 -12.59 -2.88
CA LYS A 6 18.09 -11.33 -3.61
C LYS A 6 17.68 -11.42 -5.09
N ASN A 7 17.62 -12.63 -5.65
CA ASN A 7 17.33 -12.84 -7.07
C ASN A 7 15.87 -13.23 -7.34
N ALA A 8 15.03 -13.34 -6.31
CA ALA A 8 13.64 -13.73 -6.46
C ALA A 8 12.80 -12.60 -7.08
N LYS A 9 12.12 -12.87 -8.19
CA LYS A 9 11.27 -11.87 -8.88
C LYS A 9 9.89 -11.71 -8.23
N ASN A 10 9.29 -12.82 -7.82
CA ASN A 10 7.98 -12.91 -7.18
C ASN A 10 8.13 -13.68 -5.87
N VAL A 11 7.75 -13.07 -4.75
CA VAL A 11 7.94 -13.66 -3.42
C VAL A 11 6.61 -13.71 -2.66
N LEU A 12 6.25 -14.89 -2.17
CA LEU A 12 5.15 -15.10 -1.25
C LEU A 12 5.72 -15.47 0.12
N VAL A 13 5.35 -14.73 1.16
CA VAL A 13 5.77 -15.00 2.53
C VAL A 13 4.55 -15.24 3.41
N LEU A 14 4.45 -16.41 4.03
CA LEU A 14 3.41 -16.76 5.00
C LEU A 14 4.04 -16.84 6.39
N ILE A 15 3.59 -16.00 7.32
CA ILE A 15 4.12 -15.96 8.69
C ILE A 15 2.98 -16.14 9.69
N THR A 16 3.04 -17.21 10.46
CA THR A 16 2.16 -17.41 11.62
C THR A 16 2.78 -16.81 12.87
N GLY A 17 1.94 -16.30 13.78
CA GLY A 17 2.42 -15.54 14.95
C GLY A 17 3.05 -14.19 14.59
N ALA A 18 2.75 -13.64 13.41
CA ALA A 18 3.42 -12.44 12.89
C ALA A 18 3.28 -11.19 13.77
N SER A 19 2.30 -11.12 14.67
CA SER A 19 2.06 -9.93 15.48
C SER A 19 3.14 -9.62 16.50
N ARG A 20 3.94 -10.61 16.96
CA ARG A 20 4.91 -10.45 18.07
C ARG A 20 6.07 -11.43 17.94
N GLY A 21 7.13 -11.22 18.73
CA GLY A 21 8.25 -12.15 18.87
C GLY A 21 8.95 -12.45 17.54
N ILE A 22 9.28 -13.72 17.32
CA ILE A 22 10.04 -14.17 16.14
C ILE A 22 9.29 -13.88 14.83
N GLY A 23 7.97 -14.12 14.78
CA GLY A 23 7.17 -13.89 13.58
C GLY A 23 7.15 -12.41 13.17
N HIS A 24 7.06 -11.51 14.15
CA HIS A 24 7.16 -10.06 13.90
C HIS A 24 8.51 -9.69 13.31
N GLU A 25 9.60 -10.15 13.91
CA GLU A 25 10.95 -9.85 13.43
C GLU A 25 11.22 -10.41 12.02
N LEU A 26 10.80 -11.65 11.76
CA LEU A 26 10.88 -12.26 10.42
C LEU A 26 10.14 -11.43 9.37
N ALA A 27 8.95 -10.93 9.71
CA ALA A 27 8.15 -10.12 8.80
C ALA A 27 8.87 -8.83 8.40
N LEU A 28 9.51 -8.16 9.36
CA LEU A 28 10.26 -6.93 9.11
C LEU A 28 11.53 -7.18 8.28
N GLN A 29 12.33 -8.17 8.65
CA GLN A 29 13.57 -8.49 7.93
C GLN A 29 13.30 -8.94 6.51
N PHE A 30 12.29 -9.79 6.30
CA PHE A 30 11.92 -10.21 4.95
C PHE A 30 11.39 -9.04 4.14
N GLY A 31 10.63 -8.12 4.75
CA GLY A 31 10.21 -6.89 4.09
C GLY A 31 11.40 -6.09 3.55
N GLN A 32 12.49 -6.00 4.31
CA GLN A 32 13.73 -5.32 3.89
C GLN A 32 14.48 -6.10 2.81
N ILE A 33 14.65 -7.41 2.98
CA ILE A 33 15.36 -8.27 2.03
C ILE A 33 14.69 -8.22 0.64
N PHE A 34 13.36 -8.12 0.61
CA PHE A 34 12.57 -8.08 -0.62
C PHE A 34 12.16 -6.65 -1.05
N ALA A 35 12.74 -5.61 -0.44
CA ALA A 35 12.52 -4.23 -0.83
C ALA A 35 13.06 -3.98 -2.25
N GLY A 36 12.21 -4.09 -3.26
CA GLY A 36 12.58 -3.98 -4.67
C GLY A 36 12.14 -5.17 -5.53
N THR A 37 11.56 -6.21 -4.92
CA THR A 37 10.93 -7.32 -5.64
C THR A 37 9.41 -7.23 -5.49
N ARG A 38 8.67 -7.92 -6.37
CA ARG A 38 7.22 -8.04 -6.20
C ARG A 38 6.97 -9.07 -5.09
N PHE A 39 6.48 -8.62 -3.94
CA PHE A 39 6.19 -9.49 -2.81
C PHE A 39 4.73 -9.43 -2.33
N GLN A 40 4.30 -10.51 -1.69
CA GLN A 40 3.02 -10.61 -0.98
C GLN A 40 3.25 -11.28 0.39
N PHE A 41 2.83 -10.62 1.48
CA PHE A 41 2.91 -11.16 2.83
C PHE A 41 1.51 -11.58 3.30
N PHE A 42 1.41 -12.79 3.83
CA PHE A 42 0.27 -13.27 4.59
C PHE A 42 0.68 -13.35 6.06
N LEU A 43 0.25 -12.36 6.83
CA LEU A 43 0.54 -12.26 8.26
C LEU A 43 -0.64 -12.84 9.04
N LEU A 44 -0.40 -13.94 9.75
CA LEU A 44 -1.42 -14.62 10.55
C LEU A 44 -1.10 -14.47 12.03
N ALA A 45 -2.00 -13.87 12.80
CA ALA A 45 -1.90 -13.81 14.26
C ALA A 45 -3.26 -13.52 14.90
N ARG A 46 -3.34 -13.67 16.23
CA ARG A 46 -4.54 -13.37 17.01
C ARG A 46 -4.73 -11.88 17.31
N SER A 47 -3.64 -11.13 17.35
CA SER A 47 -3.65 -9.71 17.73
C SER A 47 -3.78 -8.84 16.48
N ARG A 48 -4.96 -8.25 16.28
CA ARG A 48 -5.23 -7.32 15.19
C ARG A 48 -4.29 -6.12 15.20
N SER A 49 -4.17 -5.43 16.33
CA SER A 49 -3.28 -4.27 16.47
C SER A 49 -1.81 -4.58 16.19
N GLY A 50 -1.33 -5.75 16.61
CA GLY A 50 0.04 -6.19 16.29
C GLY A 50 0.24 -6.55 14.82
N LEU A 51 -0.79 -7.06 14.13
CA LEU A 51 -0.73 -7.28 12.68
C LEU A 51 -0.75 -5.96 11.90
N GLU A 52 -1.59 -5.00 12.33
CA GLU A 52 -1.68 -3.67 11.72
C GLU A 52 -0.33 -2.94 11.81
N ASP A 53 0.34 -2.99 12.96
CA ASP A 53 1.68 -2.40 13.16
C ASP A 53 2.74 -3.06 12.24
N VAL A 54 2.76 -4.38 12.13
CA VAL A 54 3.71 -5.10 11.24
C VAL A 54 3.45 -4.75 9.78
N ALA A 55 2.18 -4.75 9.36
CA ALA A 55 1.79 -4.42 8.00
C ALA A 55 2.16 -2.97 7.66
N GLU A 56 1.95 -2.03 8.58
CA GLU A 56 2.35 -0.62 8.41
C GLU A 56 3.86 -0.50 8.21
N LYS A 57 4.66 -1.17 9.05
CA LYS A 57 6.12 -1.18 8.93
C LYS A 57 6.58 -1.76 7.58
N ILE A 58 5.98 -2.86 7.12
CA ILE A 58 6.30 -3.44 5.80
C ILE A 58 5.91 -2.48 4.67
N CYS A 59 4.76 -1.81 4.76
CA CYS A 59 4.36 -0.80 3.79
C CYS A 59 5.34 0.38 3.73
N LYS A 60 5.88 0.81 4.88
CA LYS A 60 6.92 1.87 4.93
C LYS A 60 8.18 1.46 4.17
N ILE A 61 8.56 0.18 4.19
CA ILE A 61 9.72 -0.32 3.42
C ILE A 61 9.51 -0.16 1.91
N LYS A 62 8.30 -0.45 1.41
CA LYS A 62 7.96 -0.23 -0.02
C LYS A 62 8.05 1.25 -0.41
N LEU A 63 7.65 2.16 0.47
CA LEU A 63 7.79 3.60 0.24
C LEU A 63 9.27 4.03 0.26
N ALA A 64 10.07 3.46 1.16
CA ALA A 64 11.50 3.74 1.25
C ALA A 64 12.23 3.37 -0.05
N TYR A 65 11.81 2.31 -0.76
CA TYR A 65 12.36 1.95 -2.07
C TYR A 65 12.18 3.09 -3.10
N PHE A 66 10.96 3.64 -3.25
CA PHE A 66 10.72 4.74 -4.19
C PHE A 66 11.48 6.02 -3.81
N ARG A 67 11.62 6.29 -2.50
CA ARG A 67 12.46 7.39 -2.01
C ARG A 67 13.94 7.17 -2.33
N ALA A 68 14.47 5.96 -2.11
CA ALA A 68 15.85 5.63 -2.45
C ALA A 68 16.10 5.76 -3.95
N PHE A 69 15.21 5.22 -4.79
CA PHE A 69 15.29 5.38 -6.25
C PHE A 69 15.30 6.85 -6.69
N ALA A 70 14.51 7.71 -6.05
CA ALA A 70 14.49 9.14 -6.32
C ALA A 70 15.80 9.86 -5.94
N ILE A 71 16.49 9.37 -4.91
CA ILE A 71 17.80 9.89 -4.46
C ILE A 71 18.92 9.40 -5.39
N GLU A 72 18.91 8.12 -5.77
CA GLU A 72 19.92 7.50 -6.65
C GLU A 72 19.81 8.01 -8.09
N HIS A 73 18.61 8.34 -8.54
CA HIS A 73 18.34 8.85 -9.88
C HIS A 73 17.73 10.27 -9.82
N PRO A 74 18.53 11.31 -9.52
CA PRO A 74 18.02 12.67 -9.32
C PRO A 74 17.36 13.28 -10.57
N ASN A 75 17.66 12.76 -11.76
CA ASN A 75 17.04 13.16 -13.02
C ASN A 75 15.65 12.53 -13.24
N CYS A 76 15.22 11.61 -12.39
CA CYS A 76 13.89 11.01 -12.42
C CYS A 76 12.97 11.69 -11.39
N ARG A 77 11.76 12.04 -11.82
CA ARG A 77 10.67 12.46 -10.92
C ARG A 77 9.83 11.25 -10.55
N VAL A 78 9.75 10.98 -9.25
CA VAL A 78 9.10 9.81 -8.67
C VAL A 78 7.98 10.27 -7.76
N LEU A 79 6.78 9.74 -7.98
CA LEU A 79 5.60 10.04 -7.17
C LEU A 79 4.86 8.73 -6.85
N SER A 80 4.60 8.48 -5.57
CA SER A 80 3.68 7.45 -5.12
C SER A 80 2.30 8.04 -4.86
N TYR A 81 1.44 8.07 -5.88
CA TYR A 81 0.10 8.63 -5.75
C TYR A 81 -0.92 7.58 -5.24
N SER A 82 -1.71 7.95 -4.24
CA SER A 82 -2.79 7.15 -3.69
C SER A 82 -4.14 7.76 -4.10
N PRO A 83 -4.89 7.11 -5.00
CA PRO A 83 -6.03 7.74 -5.68
C PRO A 83 -7.29 7.89 -4.83
N GLY A 84 -7.28 7.42 -3.58
CA GLY A 84 -8.48 7.30 -2.73
C GLY A 84 -9.38 6.12 -3.15
N PRO A 85 -10.58 5.98 -2.55
CA PRO A 85 -11.58 5.03 -2.99
C PRO A 85 -12.23 5.53 -4.28
N VAL A 86 -12.11 4.78 -5.38
CA VAL A 86 -12.59 5.19 -6.71
C VAL A 86 -13.67 4.25 -7.22
N ASP A 87 -14.79 4.80 -7.68
CA ASP A 87 -15.91 4.09 -8.31
C ASP A 87 -15.45 3.45 -9.63
N THR A 88 -15.01 2.20 -9.53
CA THR A 88 -14.46 1.38 -10.60
C THR A 88 -14.91 -0.06 -10.42
N THR A 89 -14.75 -0.88 -11.46
CA THR A 89 -15.00 -2.33 -11.36
C THR A 89 -14.22 -2.96 -10.21
N MET A 90 -12.98 -2.54 -9.97
CA MET A 90 -12.18 -3.04 -8.84
C MET A 90 -12.84 -2.79 -7.49
N HIS A 91 -13.46 -1.62 -7.29
CA HIS A 91 -14.17 -1.31 -6.05
C HIS A 91 -15.39 -2.20 -5.87
N SER A 92 -16.20 -2.39 -6.92
CA SER A 92 -17.36 -3.28 -6.89
C SER A 92 -16.96 -4.74 -6.64
N GLU A 93 -15.90 -5.21 -7.29
CA GLU A 93 -15.38 -6.56 -7.08
C GLU A 93 -14.90 -6.78 -5.65
N VAL A 94 -14.22 -5.81 -5.04
CA VAL A 94 -13.83 -5.91 -3.63
C VAL A 94 -15.07 -5.93 -2.74
N ALA A 95 -16.05 -5.05 -2.98
CA ALA A 95 -17.27 -4.98 -2.19
C ALA A 95 -18.09 -6.28 -2.23
N GLU A 96 -18.10 -6.97 -3.37
CA GLU A 96 -18.94 -8.16 -3.60
C GLU A 96 -18.20 -9.48 -3.36
N LYS A 97 -16.93 -9.57 -3.76
CA LYS A 97 -16.19 -10.84 -3.89
C LYS A 97 -15.12 -11.05 -2.82
N THR A 98 -14.76 -10.03 -2.03
CA THR A 98 -13.77 -10.24 -0.96
C THR A 98 -14.31 -11.21 0.09
N TYR A 99 -13.46 -12.10 0.61
CA TYR A 99 -13.84 -13.06 1.65
C TYR A 99 -14.02 -12.41 3.02
N ASP A 100 -13.32 -11.30 3.27
CA ASP A 100 -13.37 -10.59 4.55
C ASP A 100 -14.69 -9.80 4.70
N ALA A 101 -15.47 -10.15 5.72
CA ALA A 101 -16.77 -9.52 5.96
C ALA A 101 -16.67 -8.03 6.33
N GLY A 102 -15.62 -7.63 7.04
CA GLY A 102 -15.40 -6.22 7.39
C GLY A 102 -15.01 -5.40 6.16
N VAL A 103 -14.21 -5.96 5.26
CA VAL A 103 -13.89 -5.33 3.98
C VAL A 103 -15.15 -5.23 3.11
N ARG A 104 -15.99 -6.27 3.03
CA ARG A 104 -17.29 -6.16 2.33
C ARG A 104 -18.17 -5.06 2.91
N GLU A 105 -18.21 -4.91 4.23
CA GLU A 105 -19.00 -3.85 4.87
C GLU A 105 -18.47 -2.46 4.53
N VAL A 106 -17.16 -2.23 4.66
CA VAL A 106 -16.52 -0.93 4.38
C VAL A 106 -16.67 -0.53 2.91
N PHE A 107 -16.50 -1.49 1.99
CA PHE A 107 -16.61 -1.25 0.55
C PHE A 107 -18.06 -1.34 0.02
N GLY A 108 -18.97 -1.97 0.77
CA GLY A 108 -20.38 -2.14 0.42
C GLY A 108 -21.30 -1.01 0.90
N LYS A 109 -20.86 -0.16 1.84
CA LYS A 109 -21.60 1.05 2.26
C LYS A 109 -21.72 2.03 1.08
N LYS A 110 -22.92 2.11 0.49
CA LYS A 110 -23.23 2.97 -0.67
C LYS A 110 -23.19 4.45 -0.31
N ARG A 111 -22.58 5.24 -1.19
CA ARG A 111 -22.71 6.67 -1.60
C ARG A 111 -23.13 7.78 -0.60
N HIS A 112 -23.80 7.51 0.52
CA HIS A 112 -24.48 8.50 1.36
C HIS A 112 -24.31 8.34 2.87
N ASP A 113 -23.44 7.45 3.35
CA ASP A 113 -23.12 7.44 4.77
C ASP A 113 -22.05 8.50 5.07
N SER A 114 -22.52 9.70 5.36
CA SER A 114 -21.78 10.91 5.75
C SER A 114 -20.82 10.72 6.94
N ASN A 115 -20.82 9.54 7.57
CA ASN A 115 -19.99 9.21 8.73
C ASN A 115 -18.74 8.40 8.37
N LEU A 116 -18.58 7.94 7.12
CA LEU A 116 -17.33 7.33 6.66
C LEU A 116 -16.44 8.45 6.08
N HIS A 117 -15.34 8.75 6.76
CA HIS A 117 -14.48 9.93 6.59
C HIS A 117 -14.01 10.30 5.16
N ARG A 118 -14.28 9.51 4.10
CA ARG A 118 -13.83 9.79 2.72
C ARG A 118 -14.89 9.44 1.67
N LYS A 119 -15.27 10.44 0.87
CA LYS A 119 -16.17 10.32 -0.30
C LYS A 119 -15.61 9.34 -1.33
N LEU A 120 -16.48 8.51 -1.93
CA LEU A 120 -16.15 7.69 -3.11
C LEU A 120 -15.98 8.61 -4.33
N LEU A 121 -14.83 8.51 -4.99
CA LEU A 121 -14.40 9.38 -6.08
C LEU A 121 -14.74 8.75 -7.44
N THR A 122 -14.98 9.58 -8.44
CA THR A 122 -14.96 9.15 -9.84
C THR A 122 -13.52 9.02 -10.34
N PRO A 123 -13.27 8.20 -11.38
CA PRO A 123 -11.97 8.14 -12.05
C PRO A 123 -11.51 9.54 -12.52
N THR A 124 -12.43 10.35 -13.03
CA THR A 124 -12.15 11.72 -13.48
C THR A 124 -11.66 12.60 -12.34
N GLU A 125 -12.34 12.60 -11.19
CA GLU A 125 -11.95 13.42 -10.03
C GLU A 125 -10.52 13.09 -9.56
N THR A 126 -10.18 11.79 -9.42
CA THR A 126 -8.85 11.39 -8.94
C THR A 126 -7.75 11.65 -9.98
N VAL A 127 -8.04 11.48 -11.27
CA VAL A 127 -7.08 11.76 -12.35
C VAL A 127 -6.83 13.26 -12.50
N GLN A 128 -7.86 14.11 -12.40
CA GLN A 128 -7.69 15.56 -12.44
C GLN A 128 -6.80 16.06 -11.29
N ARG A 129 -6.97 15.52 -10.08
CA ARG A 129 -6.08 15.83 -8.94
C ARG A 129 -4.64 15.41 -9.22
N LEU A 130 -4.42 14.22 -9.78
CA LEU A 130 -3.09 13.75 -10.17
C LEU A 130 -2.45 14.67 -11.21
N ILE A 131 -3.18 15.01 -12.28
CA ILE A 131 -2.69 15.90 -13.34
C ILE A 131 -2.27 17.25 -12.73
N HIS A 132 -3.12 17.86 -11.90
CA HIS A 132 -2.80 19.12 -11.22
C HIS A 132 -1.56 19.03 -10.32
N LEU A 133 -1.34 17.90 -9.64
CA LEU A 133 -0.13 17.65 -8.85
C LEU A 133 1.11 17.57 -9.73
N LEU A 134 1.01 16.92 -10.90
CA LEU A 134 2.10 16.80 -11.86
C LEU A 134 2.41 18.15 -12.54
N GLU A 135 1.40 18.92 -12.92
CA GLU A 135 1.55 20.27 -13.51
C GLU A 135 2.19 21.25 -12.54
N LYS A 136 1.77 21.24 -11.26
CA LYS A 136 2.39 22.07 -10.22
C LYS A 136 3.81 21.62 -9.89
N ASN A 137 4.08 20.31 -9.97
CA ASN A 137 5.38 19.69 -9.70
C ASN A 137 6.01 20.04 -8.33
N ASN A 138 5.22 20.49 -7.35
CA ASN A 138 5.71 20.95 -6.03
C ASN A 138 5.82 19.83 -4.98
N PHE A 139 5.61 18.56 -5.38
CA PHE A 139 5.77 17.43 -4.47
C PHE A 139 7.26 17.09 -4.26
N GLU A 140 7.60 16.67 -3.04
CA GLU A 140 8.94 16.14 -2.71
C GLU A 140 9.23 14.90 -3.58
N ASN A 141 10.42 14.82 -4.19
CA ASN A 141 10.77 13.70 -5.06
C ASN A 141 10.77 12.37 -4.27
N GLY A 142 10.07 11.35 -4.76
CA GLY A 142 9.93 10.07 -4.07
C GLY A 142 8.89 10.04 -2.95
N SER A 143 8.16 11.15 -2.72
CA SER A 143 7.11 11.20 -1.70
C SER A 143 5.85 10.42 -2.09
N ARG A 144 5.04 10.15 -1.06
CA ARG A 144 3.68 9.64 -1.21
C ARG A 144 2.70 10.79 -1.04
N VAL A 145 1.72 10.86 -1.93
CA VAL A 145 0.62 11.84 -1.87
C VAL A 145 -0.70 11.07 -2.02
N ASP A 146 -1.60 11.22 -1.07
CA ASP A 146 -2.97 10.73 -1.13
C ASP A 146 -3.89 11.79 -1.70
N TYR A 147 -4.97 11.38 -2.38
CA TYR A 147 -5.96 12.29 -2.95
C TYR A 147 -6.47 13.32 -1.91
N PHE A 148 -6.67 12.86 -0.67
CA PHE A 148 -7.19 13.68 0.43
C PHE A 148 -6.11 14.44 1.22
N ASP A 149 -4.85 14.32 0.83
CA ASP A 149 -3.79 15.16 1.40
C ASP A 149 -3.98 16.61 0.92
N LYS A 150 -3.75 17.56 1.84
CA LYS A 150 -3.93 19.00 1.60
C LYS A 150 -2.93 19.51 0.56
#